data_AF-A0A1M5GXW1-F1
#
_entry.id   AF-A0A1M5GXW1-F1
#
_cell.length_a   1.000
_cell.length_b   1.000
_cell.length_c   1.000
_cell.angle_alpha   90.00
_cell.angle_beta   90.00
_cell.angle_gamma   90.00
#
_symmetry.space_group_name_H-M   'P 1'
#
loop_
_entity.id
_entity.type
_entity.pdbx_description
1 polymer ?
#
loop_
_entity_poly.entity_id
_entity_poly.type
_entity_poly.pdbx_seq_one_letter_code
_entity_poly.pdbx_strand_id
1 'polypeptide(L)'
;MKKFACVLFALLMLTACSSSSSTAADEYNPAEAPTTVTFSMVTDAGVNPNIWGEASPIEVQVFELEDDSMFMSADYDTIKANYKKALRSNFVRDYDYMMMPGQFKFVNAFKISPDTHYIGVMAHFAEPELSEWKKAVKVLNKGREYHLLMLFKDYDVKLEKVE
;
A
#
# COMPACT_ATOMS: atom_id res chain seq x y z
N MET A 1 11.48 22.52 -72.55
CA MET A 1 11.37 21.17 -71.92
C MET A 1 11.87 21.09 -70.47
N LYS A 2 12.75 21.99 -69.98
CA LYS A 2 13.24 21.96 -68.57
C LYS A 2 12.28 22.50 -67.51
N LYS A 3 11.27 23.31 -67.88
CA LYS A 3 10.31 23.91 -66.92
C LYS A 3 9.14 22.99 -66.55
N PHE A 4 8.80 22.01 -67.39
CA PHE A 4 7.75 21.03 -67.10
C PHE A 4 8.20 19.91 -66.14
N ALA A 5 9.51 19.66 -66.05
CA ALA A 5 10.06 18.65 -65.15
C ALA A 5 10.02 19.06 -63.66
N CYS A 6 9.99 20.36 -63.36
CA CYS A 6 9.89 20.85 -61.97
C CYS A 6 8.48 20.76 -61.39
N VAL A 7 7.44 20.85 -62.23
CA VAL A 7 6.04 20.83 -61.76
C VAL A 7 5.59 19.41 -61.44
N LEU A 8 6.12 18.40 -62.13
CA LEU A 8 5.76 17.00 -61.90
C LEU A 8 6.40 16.42 -60.62
N PHE A 9 7.51 17.00 -60.14
CA PHE A 9 8.17 16.59 -58.89
C PHE A 9 7.51 17.21 -57.64
N ALA A 10 6.80 18.34 -57.80
CA ALA A 10 6.07 18.98 -56.70
C ALA A 10 4.73 18.30 -56.37
N LEU A 11 4.13 17.58 -57.32
CA LEU A 11 2.86 16.88 -57.10
C LEU A 11 3.01 15.54 -56.36
N LEU A 12 4.22 14.97 -56.30
CA LEU A 12 4.50 13.71 -55.58
C LEU A 12 4.74 13.91 -54.07
N MET A 13 4.75 15.15 -53.59
CA MET A 13 5.02 15.47 -52.18
C MET A 13 3.74 15.64 -51.32
N LEU A 14 2.54 15.53 -51.90
CA LEU A 14 1.28 15.70 -51.17
C LEU A 14 0.60 14.39 -50.69
N THR A 15 1.18 13.22 -50.92
CA THR A 15 0.62 11.94 -50.44
C THR A 15 1.24 11.41 -49.14
N ALA A 16 2.02 12.23 -48.43
CA ALA A 16 2.74 11.80 -47.22
C ALA A 16 1.99 12.02 -45.88
N CYS A 17 0.68 12.32 -45.91
CA CYS A 17 -0.14 12.45 -44.69
C CYS A 17 -1.04 11.23 -44.41
N SER A 18 -0.68 10.05 -44.90
CA SER A 18 -1.23 8.79 -44.39
C SER A 18 -0.16 8.06 -43.58
N SER A 19 0.31 8.70 -42.52
CA SER A 19 1.06 8.02 -41.47
C SER A 19 0.06 7.27 -40.61
N SER A 20 -0.16 6.01 -40.98
CA SER A 20 -0.55 4.96 -40.04
C SER A 20 0.55 4.83 -38.97
N SER A 21 0.57 5.75 -38.01
CA SER A 21 1.32 5.57 -36.77
C SER A 21 0.46 4.74 -35.85
N SER A 22 0.62 3.42 -35.97
CA SER A 22 0.49 2.52 -34.84
C SER A 22 1.46 2.94 -33.75
N THR A 23 1.04 3.88 -32.92
CA THR A 23 1.48 3.93 -31.53
C THR A 23 0.20 3.95 -30.75
N ALA A 24 -0.14 2.79 -30.18
CA ALA A 24 -0.97 2.72 -28.99
C ALA A 24 -0.31 3.66 -27.97
N ALA A 25 -0.71 4.93 -27.98
CA ALA A 25 -0.63 5.75 -26.80
C ALA A 25 -1.52 4.99 -25.81
N ASP A 26 -0.90 4.42 -24.78
CA ASP A 26 -1.56 3.70 -23.70
C ASP A 26 -2.90 4.39 -23.41
N GLU A 27 -3.99 3.74 -23.80
CA GLU A 27 -5.33 4.22 -23.52
C GLU A 27 -5.42 4.26 -21.98
N TYR A 28 -5.44 5.47 -21.41
CA TYR A 28 -5.47 5.65 -19.96
C TYR A 28 -6.74 4.97 -19.43
N ASN A 29 -6.57 3.79 -18.85
CA ASN A 29 -7.64 3.03 -18.23
C ASN A 29 -7.48 3.12 -16.70
N PRO A 30 -8.30 3.93 -16.01
CA PRO A 30 -8.26 4.05 -14.56
C PRO A 30 -8.37 2.71 -13.83
N ALA A 31 -9.06 1.72 -14.40
CA ALA A 31 -9.22 0.40 -13.80
C ALA A 31 -7.90 -0.40 -13.74
N GLU A 32 -6.93 -0.08 -14.60
CA GLU A 32 -5.61 -0.72 -14.64
C GLU A 32 -4.53 0.10 -13.91
N ALA A 33 -4.87 1.32 -13.45
CA ALA A 33 -3.94 2.13 -12.68
C ALA A 33 -3.59 1.43 -11.35
N PRO A 34 -2.35 1.57 -10.83
CA PRO A 34 -2.01 1.00 -9.53
C PRO A 34 -2.89 1.56 -8.43
N THR A 35 -3.37 0.69 -7.54
CA THR A 35 -4.13 1.11 -6.37
C THR A 35 -3.31 2.05 -5.49
N THR A 36 -3.97 3.08 -4.96
CA THR A 36 -3.38 3.97 -3.96
C THR A 36 -3.99 3.70 -2.58
N VAL A 37 -3.19 3.91 -1.54
CA VAL A 37 -3.64 3.79 -0.15
C VAL A 37 -3.16 5.00 0.67
N THR A 38 -3.99 5.42 1.63
CA THR A 38 -3.61 6.35 2.71
C THR A 38 -3.77 5.67 4.05
N PHE A 39 -2.99 6.07 5.06
CA PHE A 39 -3.17 5.58 6.44
C PHE A 39 -3.61 6.71 7.36
N SER A 40 -4.61 6.44 8.19
CA SER A 40 -5.01 7.27 9.32
C SER A 40 -4.83 6.47 10.61
N MET A 41 -3.76 6.76 11.34
CA MET A 41 -3.40 6.06 12.57
C MET A 41 -3.77 6.92 13.78
N VAL A 42 -4.51 6.35 14.72
CA VAL A 42 -4.93 6.99 15.97
C VAL A 42 -4.55 6.08 17.13
N THR A 43 -3.88 6.64 18.13
CA THR A 43 -3.68 5.99 19.44
C THR A 43 -4.62 6.60 20.48
N ASP A 44 -5.22 5.76 21.30
CA ASP A 44 -5.92 6.20 22.50
C ASP A 44 -4.92 6.78 23.53
N ALA A 45 -5.39 7.63 24.45
CA ALA A 45 -4.56 8.21 25.50
C ALA A 45 -4.04 7.15 26.50
N GLY A 46 -4.78 6.04 26.66
CA GLY A 46 -4.41 4.91 27.51
C GLY A 46 -3.70 3.77 26.78
N VAL A 47 -3.24 3.97 25.54
CA VAL A 47 -2.63 2.89 24.74
C VAL A 47 -1.37 2.31 25.40
N ASN A 48 -1.18 1.01 25.21
CA ASN A 48 0.00 0.26 25.64
C ASN A 48 0.41 0.57 27.10
N PRO A 49 -0.48 0.34 28.08
CA PRO A 49 -0.14 0.63 29.46
C PRO A 49 1.04 -0.25 29.91
N ASN A 50 1.95 0.32 30.71
CA ASN A 50 2.99 -0.45 31.37
C ASN A 50 2.45 -1.16 32.63
N ILE A 51 3.31 -1.83 33.39
CA ILE A 51 2.92 -2.54 34.63
C ILE A 51 2.31 -1.63 35.72
N TRP A 52 2.51 -0.31 35.63
CA TRP A 52 1.92 0.70 36.51
C TRP A 52 0.63 1.32 35.93
N GLY A 53 0.19 0.87 34.76
CA GLY A 53 -0.99 1.37 34.06
C GLY A 53 -0.75 2.65 33.26
N GLU A 54 0.49 3.09 33.13
CA GLU A 54 0.81 4.34 32.41
C GLU A 54 0.95 4.06 30.92
N ALA A 55 0.27 4.86 30.10
CA ALA A 55 0.33 4.74 28.65
C ALA A 55 1.75 4.94 28.13
N SER A 56 2.13 4.15 27.12
CA SER A 56 3.47 4.19 26.55
C SER A 56 3.44 4.22 25.02
N PRO A 57 4.51 4.70 24.35
CA PRO A 57 4.59 4.66 22.90
C PRO A 57 4.45 3.25 22.34
N ILE A 58 4.00 3.15 21.09
CA ILE A 58 3.92 1.89 20.34
C ILE A 58 4.66 1.98 19.02
N GLU A 59 5.34 0.90 18.67
CA GLU A 59 5.82 0.67 17.31
C GLU A 59 4.73 -0.06 16.51
N VAL A 60 4.42 0.47 15.34
CA VAL A 60 3.42 -0.04 14.40
C VAL A 60 4.13 -0.39 13.11
N GLN A 61 4.04 -1.66 12.72
CA GLN A 61 4.49 -2.14 11.43
C GLN A 61 3.30 -2.42 10.52
N VAL A 62 3.32 -1.89 9.31
CA VAL A 62 2.31 -2.15 8.27
C VAL A 62 2.96 -2.95 7.16
N PHE A 63 2.34 -4.06 6.75
CA PHE A 63 2.86 -4.97 5.74
C PHE A 63 1.98 -4.96 4.49
N GLU A 64 2.60 -4.84 3.32
CA GLU A 64 2.04 -5.30 2.06
C GLU A 64 2.30 -6.79 1.92
N LEU A 65 1.24 -7.56 1.62
CA LEU A 65 1.28 -9.02 1.59
C LEU A 65 0.62 -9.56 0.31
N GLU A 66 1.20 -10.61 -0.26
CA GLU A 66 0.59 -11.38 -1.35
C GLU A 66 -0.57 -12.23 -0.84
N ASP A 67 -0.41 -12.83 0.35
CA ASP A 67 -1.43 -13.61 1.05
C ASP A 67 -1.23 -13.48 2.58
N ASP A 68 -2.33 -13.35 3.32
CA ASP A 68 -2.30 -13.07 4.76
C ASP A 68 -2.16 -14.32 5.64
N SER A 69 -2.25 -15.54 5.09
CA SER A 69 -2.30 -16.78 5.88
C SER A 69 -1.09 -16.94 6.82
N MET A 70 0.12 -16.76 6.31
CA MET A 70 1.35 -16.86 7.12
C MET A 70 1.40 -15.76 8.19
N PHE A 71 0.96 -14.54 7.85
CA PHE A 71 0.92 -13.42 8.78
C PHE A 71 -0.10 -13.69 9.90
N MET A 72 -1.28 -14.18 9.57
CA MET A 72 -2.35 -14.45 10.53
C MET A 72 -2.08 -15.69 11.38
N SER A 73 -1.38 -16.71 10.86
CA SER A 73 -1.06 -17.93 11.60
C SER A 73 0.16 -17.82 12.52
N ALA A 74 1.11 -16.91 12.24
CA ALA A 74 2.35 -16.82 13.01
C ALA A 74 2.13 -16.19 14.40
N ASP A 75 2.83 -16.67 15.42
CA ASP A 75 2.85 -16.03 16.73
C ASP A 75 3.66 -14.72 16.72
N TYR A 76 3.57 -13.96 17.82
CA TYR A 76 4.21 -12.66 17.95
C TYR A 76 5.73 -12.74 17.83
N ASP A 77 6.34 -13.69 18.55
CA ASP A 77 7.79 -13.85 18.59
C ASP A 77 8.37 -14.27 17.24
N THR A 78 7.65 -15.09 16.47
CA THR A 78 8.06 -15.51 15.13
C THR A 78 8.15 -14.34 14.17
N ILE A 79 7.13 -13.47 14.14
CA ILE A 79 7.14 -12.27 13.27
C ILE A 79 8.19 -11.27 13.76
N LYS A 80 8.22 -10.99 15.07
CA LYS A 80 9.18 -10.04 15.68
C LYS A 80 10.63 -10.45 15.44
N ALA A 81 10.95 -11.74 15.54
CA ALA A 81 12.32 -12.21 15.36
C ALA A 81 12.79 -12.07 13.91
N ASN A 82 11.95 -12.46 12.94
CA ASN A 82 12.28 -12.35 11.51
C ASN A 82 11.03 -12.47 10.62
N TYR A 83 10.31 -11.37 10.45
CA TYR A 83 9.09 -11.33 9.63
C TYR A 83 9.33 -11.80 8.19
N LYS A 84 10.46 -11.46 7.55
CA LYS A 84 10.77 -11.90 6.18
C LYS A 84 10.86 -13.43 6.08
N LYS A 85 11.47 -14.08 7.07
CA LYS A 85 11.55 -15.54 7.14
C LYS A 85 10.20 -16.16 7.49
N ALA A 86 9.44 -15.55 8.40
CA ALA A 86 8.12 -16.02 8.82
C ALA A 86 7.10 -15.98 7.69
N LEU A 87 7.06 -14.88 6.96
CA LEU A 87 6.11 -14.61 5.88
C LEU A 87 6.54 -15.23 4.54
N ARG A 88 7.83 -15.54 4.38
CA ARG A 88 8.40 -16.22 3.21
C ARG A 88 8.08 -15.44 1.93
N SER A 89 7.54 -16.11 0.91
CA SER A 89 7.15 -15.48 -0.36
C SER A 89 5.98 -14.52 -0.23
N ASN A 90 5.17 -14.59 0.85
CA ASN A 90 4.00 -13.73 0.98
C ASN A 90 4.35 -12.29 1.39
N PHE A 91 5.57 -12.03 1.85
CA PHE A 91 6.02 -10.69 2.20
C PHE A 91 6.36 -9.87 0.95
N VAL A 92 5.74 -8.71 0.81
CA VAL A 92 6.02 -7.78 -0.30
C VAL A 92 6.85 -6.58 0.18
N ARG A 93 6.37 -5.88 1.22
CA ARG A 93 7.02 -4.68 1.79
C ARG A 93 6.50 -4.40 3.19
N ASP A 94 7.28 -3.67 3.99
CA ASP A 94 6.91 -3.16 5.32
C ASP A 94 7.09 -1.62 5.44
N TYR A 95 6.36 -1.05 6.40
CA TYR A 95 6.44 0.35 6.82
C TYR A 95 6.42 0.44 8.35
N ASP A 96 7.38 1.16 8.93
CA ASP A 96 7.51 1.30 10.38
C ASP A 96 7.10 2.69 10.87
N TYR A 97 6.34 2.75 11.95
CA TYR A 97 5.89 3.97 12.59
C TYR A 97 6.00 3.88 14.11
N MET A 98 6.52 4.93 14.75
CA MET A 98 6.39 5.12 16.20
C MET A 98 5.20 6.07 16.47
N MET A 99 4.31 5.68 17.37
CA MET A 99 3.13 6.45 17.78
C MET A 99 3.15 6.73 19.28
N MET A 100 2.95 7.99 19.66
CA MET A 100 2.79 8.42 21.05
C MET A 100 1.34 8.21 21.52
N PRO A 101 1.06 8.08 22.82
CA PRO A 101 -0.32 8.05 23.32
C PRO A 101 -1.12 9.30 22.91
N GLY A 102 -2.36 9.11 22.48
CA GLY A 102 -3.25 10.20 22.02
C GLY A 102 -2.88 10.83 20.66
N GLN A 103 -1.93 10.28 19.94
CA GLN A 103 -1.45 10.81 18.67
C GLN A 103 -2.36 10.42 17.50
N PHE A 104 -2.62 11.39 16.63
CA PHE A 104 -3.08 11.14 15.28
C PHE A 104 -1.92 11.30 14.28
N LYS A 105 -1.82 10.39 13.32
CA LYS A 105 -0.85 10.45 12.22
C LYS A 105 -1.53 10.07 10.90
N PHE A 106 -1.34 10.93 9.90
CA PHE A 106 -1.81 10.69 8.53
C PHE A 106 -0.62 10.41 7.60
N VAL A 107 -0.74 9.37 6.78
CA VAL A 107 0.22 9.04 5.72
C VAL A 107 -0.45 9.32 4.38
N ASN A 108 0.16 10.22 3.61
CA ASN A 108 -0.31 10.63 2.30
C ASN A 108 -0.41 9.45 1.33
N ALA A 109 -1.24 9.61 0.30
CA ALA A 109 -1.47 8.56 -0.68
C ALA A 109 -0.18 8.07 -1.33
N PHE A 110 -0.02 6.76 -1.40
CA PHE A 110 1.06 6.10 -2.11
C PHE A 110 0.53 4.87 -2.85
N LYS A 111 1.27 4.43 -3.87
CA LYS A 111 0.91 3.26 -4.68
C LYS A 111 1.42 1.99 -4.02
N ILE A 112 0.55 1.00 -3.87
CA ILE A 112 0.94 -0.34 -3.41
C ILE A 112 1.54 -1.16 -4.56
N SER A 113 2.31 -2.19 -4.22
CA SER A 113 2.89 -3.11 -5.20
C SER A 113 1.79 -3.85 -5.98
N PRO A 114 2.01 -4.16 -7.28
CA PRO A 114 1.11 -5.02 -8.04
C PRO A 114 0.98 -6.43 -7.43
N ASP A 115 1.89 -6.86 -6.57
CA ASP A 115 1.81 -8.18 -5.93
C ASP A 115 1.01 -8.15 -4.60
N THR A 116 0.50 -6.98 -4.20
CA THR A 116 -0.19 -6.80 -2.91
C THR A 116 -1.67 -7.09 -3.00
N HIS A 117 -2.13 -8.09 -2.24
CA HIS A 117 -3.54 -8.42 -2.12
C HIS A 117 -4.08 -8.20 -0.70
N TYR A 118 -3.20 -8.01 0.28
CA TYR A 118 -3.57 -7.74 1.67
C TYR A 118 -2.66 -6.66 2.27
N ILE A 119 -3.24 -5.87 3.17
CA ILE A 119 -2.49 -5.00 4.07
C ILE A 119 -2.63 -5.54 5.49
N GLY A 120 -1.50 -5.93 6.08
CA GLY A 120 -1.39 -6.34 7.48
C GLY A 120 -0.93 -5.17 8.36
N VAL A 121 -1.35 -5.14 9.61
CA VAL A 121 -0.83 -4.25 10.65
C VAL A 121 -0.44 -5.07 11.86
N MET A 122 0.70 -4.76 12.45
CA MET A 122 1.21 -5.32 13.70
C MET A 122 1.57 -4.17 14.64
N ALA A 123 1.06 -4.23 15.87
CA ALA A 123 1.45 -3.32 16.94
C ALA A 123 2.34 -4.06 17.94
N HIS A 124 3.52 -3.51 18.22
CA HIS A 124 4.43 -4.04 19.24
C HIS A 124 4.01 -3.56 20.64
N PHE A 125 2.90 -4.09 21.12
CA PHE A 125 2.46 -3.89 22.51
C PHE A 125 3.46 -4.51 23.50
N ALA A 126 3.49 -3.96 24.71
CA ALA A 126 4.31 -4.45 25.82
C ALA A 126 3.85 -5.84 26.29
N GLU A 127 2.55 -6.10 26.23
CA GLU A 127 1.92 -7.36 26.66
C GLU A 127 1.15 -8.01 25.48
N PRO A 128 1.85 -8.62 24.51
CA PRO A 128 1.22 -9.17 23.32
C PRO A 128 0.26 -10.35 23.61
N GLU A 129 0.44 -11.05 24.72
CA GLU A 129 -0.41 -12.17 25.14
C GLU A 129 -1.83 -11.75 25.55
N LEU A 130 -2.02 -10.49 25.92
CA LEU A 130 -3.32 -9.91 26.32
C LEU A 130 -4.00 -9.17 25.17
N SER A 131 -3.47 -9.29 23.96
CA SER A 131 -3.69 -8.34 22.87
C SER A 131 -4.15 -9.03 21.59
N GLU A 132 -5.01 -8.36 20.83
CA GLU A 132 -5.13 -8.63 19.39
C GLU A 132 -4.16 -7.69 18.67
N TRP A 133 -2.86 -8.01 18.75
CA TRP A 133 -1.74 -7.18 18.27
C TRP A 133 -1.61 -7.09 16.75
N LYS A 134 -2.38 -7.85 15.97
CA LYS A 134 -2.35 -7.80 14.51
C LYS A 134 -3.72 -7.92 13.86
N LYS A 135 -3.86 -7.30 12.69
CA LYS A 135 -5.01 -7.42 11.78
C LYS A 135 -4.54 -7.43 10.33
N ALA A 136 -5.37 -7.94 9.43
CA ALA A 136 -5.16 -7.82 7.99
C ALA A 136 -6.48 -7.52 7.29
N VAL A 137 -6.40 -6.80 6.18
CA VAL A 137 -7.54 -6.52 5.29
C VAL A 137 -7.18 -6.79 3.85
N LYS A 138 -8.14 -7.34 3.10
CA LYS A 138 -7.99 -7.56 1.67
C LYS A 138 -8.12 -6.27 0.88
N VAL A 139 -7.20 -6.08 -0.06
CA VAL A 139 -7.17 -4.98 -1.02
C VAL A 139 -7.14 -5.52 -2.45
N LEU A 140 -7.49 -4.66 -3.41
CA LEU A 140 -7.23 -4.91 -4.82
C LEU A 140 -6.03 -4.05 -5.20
N ASN A 141 -5.10 -4.60 -5.95
CA ASN A 141 -3.85 -3.97 -6.38
C ASN A 141 -4.01 -2.97 -7.55
N LYS A 142 -5.17 -2.93 -8.20
CA LYS A 142 -5.45 -2.04 -9.34
C LYS A 142 -6.80 -1.34 -9.22
N GLY A 143 -6.86 -0.12 -9.75
CA GLY A 143 -8.06 0.65 -10.00
C GLY A 143 -8.80 1.14 -8.76
N ARG A 144 -8.20 1.04 -7.56
CA ARG A 144 -8.82 1.44 -6.30
C ARG A 144 -8.04 2.56 -5.61
N GLU A 145 -8.75 3.29 -4.76
CA GLU A 145 -8.17 4.15 -3.75
C GLU A 145 -8.72 3.67 -2.41
N TYR A 146 -7.86 3.45 -1.42
CA TYR A 146 -8.29 3.00 -0.09
C TYR A 146 -7.81 3.96 0.99
N HIS A 147 -8.67 4.19 1.98
CA HIS A 147 -8.31 4.83 3.23
C HIS A 147 -8.30 3.77 4.34
N LEU A 148 -7.13 3.48 4.89
CA LEU A 148 -7.01 2.54 6.01
C LEU A 148 -7.03 3.30 7.33
N LEU A 149 -8.02 3.01 8.16
CA LEU A 149 -8.17 3.56 9.50
C LEU A 149 -7.60 2.55 10.49
N MET A 150 -6.64 2.98 11.29
CA MET A 150 -5.96 2.16 12.28
C MET A 150 -6.16 2.80 13.66
N LEU A 151 -6.87 2.12 14.54
CA LEU A 151 -7.04 2.54 15.93
C LEU A 151 -6.28 1.58 16.84
N PHE A 152 -5.42 2.15 17.67
CA PHE A 152 -4.68 1.44 18.70
C PHE A 152 -5.19 1.87 20.06
N LYS A 153 -5.74 0.95 20.84
CA LYS A 153 -6.34 1.25 22.15
C LYS A 153 -6.06 0.13 23.12
N ASP A 154 -5.69 0.47 24.35
CA ASP A 154 -5.27 -0.51 25.37
C ASP A 154 -4.16 -1.40 24.79
N TYR A 155 -4.43 -2.69 24.55
CA TYR A 155 -3.58 -3.59 23.79
C TYR A 155 -4.31 -4.16 22.55
N ASP A 156 -5.09 -3.37 21.84
CA ASP A 156 -5.85 -3.84 20.68
C ASP A 156 -5.56 -2.97 19.45
N VAL A 157 -5.49 -3.62 18.29
CA VAL A 157 -5.49 -2.94 16.99
C VAL A 157 -6.79 -3.22 16.24
N LYS A 158 -7.45 -2.14 15.83
CA LYS A 158 -8.54 -2.18 14.87
C LYS A 158 -8.06 -1.63 13.54
N LEU A 159 -8.37 -2.35 12.48
CA LEU A 159 -8.05 -1.99 11.11
C LEU A 159 -9.33 -2.01 10.28
N GLU A 160 -9.70 -0.85 9.76
CA GLU A 160 -10.85 -0.69 8.87
C GLU A 160 -10.38 -0.16 7.52
N LYS A 161 -10.97 -0.70 6.45
CA LYS A 161 -10.73 -0.27 5.08
C LYS A 161 -11.95 0.49 4.59
N VAL A 162 -11.74 1.72 4.13
CA VAL A 162 -12.76 2.55 3.49
C VAL A 162 -12.39 2.76 2.03
N GLU A 163 -13.40 2.72 1.16
CA GLU A 163 -13.32 2.94 -0.29
C GLU A 163 -13.94 4.29 -0.67
#